data_AF-A0A2S4ZVJ0-F1
#
_entry.id   AF-A0A2S4ZVJ0-F1
#
_cell.length_a   1.000
_cell.length_b   1.000
_cell.length_c   1.000
_cell.angle_alpha   90.00
_cell.angle_beta   90.00
_cell.angle_gamma   90.00
#
_symmetry.space_group_name_H-M   'P 1'
#
loop_
_entity.id
_entity.type
_entity.pdbx_description
1 polymer ?
#
loop_
_entity_poly.entity_id
_entity_poly.type
_entity_poly.pdbx_seq_one_letter_code
_entity_poly.pdbx_strand_id
1 'polypeptide(L)'
;MVSTEYERRIAARFATFDQDGNGYIDREDFNAAAKALLAEFGVPARSDKGQALYAGAEAFWQGMAGIADRDGDQRITREEFVTGAVKRLRDNPGRFAEIARPFLHAALAVADTDADGRIGSADTARVLRVFRVPEEAARQAAAALDTDGDGRIGEAEVVPAFARYFTVPE
;
A
#
# COMPACT_ATOMS: atom_id res chain seq x y z
N MET A 1 -7.31 -9.86 -26.99
CA MET A 1 -6.22 -8.90 -26.70
C MET A 1 -6.31 -8.31 -25.29
N VAL A 2 -7.40 -8.52 -24.54
CA VAL A 2 -7.63 -8.06 -23.17
C VAL A 2 -6.73 -8.77 -22.12
N SER A 3 -6.28 -10.01 -22.40
CA SER A 3 -5.45 -10.82 -21.48
C SER A 3 -4.15 -10.14 -21.06
N THR A 4 -3.44 -9.46 -21.98
CA THR A 4 -2.08 -8.97 -21.71
C THR A 4 -2.05 -7.68 -20.88
N GLU A 5 -3.02 -6.77 -21.06
CA GLU A 5 -3.07 -5.55 -20.24
C GLU A 5 -3.57 -5.87 -18.83
N TYR A 6 -4.57 -6.73 -18.70
CA TYR A 6 -5.08 -7.23 -17.43
C TYR A 6 -3.98 -7.95 -16.62
N GLU A 7 -3.23 -8.86 -17.25
CA GLU A 7 -2.08 -9.55 -16.64
C GLU A 7 -0.99 -8.57 -16.21
N ARG A 8 -0.63 -7.60 -17.07
CA ARG A 8 0.35 -6.55 -16.71
C ARG A 8 -0.13 -5.73 -15.52
N ARG A 9 -1.43 -5.42 -15.46
CA ARG A 9 -2.00 -4.69 -14.34
C ARG A 9 -1.86 -5.51 -13.06
N ILE A 10 -2.29 -6.78 -13.05
CA ILE A 10 -2.13 -7.64 -11.86
C ILE A 10 -0.68 -7.76 -11.44
N ALA A 11 0.24 -8.00 -12.38
CA ALA A 11 1.67 -8.08 -12.09
C ALA A 11 2.20 -6.81 -11.41
N ALA A 12 1.73 -5.63 -11.82
CA ALA A 12 2.08 -4.38 -11.17
C ALA A 12 1.54 -4.27 -9.73
N ARG A 13 0.34 -4.82 -9.44
CA ARG A 13 -0.23 -4.82 -8.08
C ARG A 13 0.53 -5.78 -7.18
N PHE A 14 0.89 -6.94 -7.72
CA PHE A 14 1.75 -7.90 -7.03
C PHE A 14 3.11 -7.29 -6.67
N ALA A 15 3.76 -6.62 -7.64
CA ALA A 15 5.04 -5.94 -7.43
C ALA A 15 4.98 -4.73 -6.47
N THR A 16 3.78 -4.25 -6.12
CA THR A 16 3.61 -3.25 -5.06
C THR A 16 3.78 -3.88 -3.67
N PHE A 17 3.49 -5.17 -3.53
CA PHE A 17 3.62 -5.90 -2.27
C PHE A 17 4.92 -6.68 -2.15
N ASP A 18 5.40 -7.31 -3.24
CA ASP A 18 6.71 -7.98 -3.32
C ASP A 18 7.83 -6.93 -3.34
N GLN A 19 8.18 -6.45 -2.15
CA GLN A 19 9.11 -5.35 -1.95
C GLN A 19 10.54 -5.81 -2.16
N ASP A 20 10.95 -7.03 -1.83
CA ASP A 20 12.33 -7.45 -2.09
C ASP A 20 12.54 -8.01 -3.51
N GLY A 21 11.47 -8.34 -4.23
CA GLY A 21 11.50 -8.87 -5.60
C GLY A 21 11.80 -10.38 -5.67
N ASN A 22 11.61 -11.11 -4.58
CA ASN A 22 11.91 -12.55 -4.49
C ASN A 22 10.85 -13.43 -5.20
N GLY A 23 9.73 -12.83 -5.63
CA GLY A 23 8.70 -13.50 -6.42
C GLY A 23 7.51 -14.05 -5.62
N TYR A 24 7.47 -13.84 -4.30
CA TYR A 24 6.33 -14.06 -3.43
C TYR A 24 6.15 -12.84 -2.51
N ILE A 25 4.98 -12.69 -1.91
CA ILE A 25 4.75 -11.66 -0.89
C ILE A 25 4.83 -12.34 0.47
N ASP A 26 5.65 -11.80 1.38
CA ASP A 26 5.77 -12.28 2.75
C ASP A 26 5.63 -11.17 3.80
N ARG A 27 5.79 -11.52 5.07
CA ARG A 27 5.73 -10.58 6.19
C ARG A 27 6.90 -9.61 6.18
N GLU A 28 8.05 -10.03 5.67
CA GLU A 28 9.28 -9.25 5.61
C GLU A 28 9.14 -8.08 4.64
N ASP A 29 8.40 -8.23 3.54
CA ASP A 29 8.07 -7.14 2.62
C ASP A 29 7.37 -5.95 3.30
N PHE A 30 6.35 -6.24 4.12
CA PHE A 30 5.59 -5.22 4.85
C PHE A 30 6.46 -4.53 5.92
N ASN A 31 7.29 -5.32 6.62
CA ASN A 31 8.24 -4.78 7.59
C ASN A 31 9.32 -3.93 6.92
N ALA A 32 9.81 -4.32 5.75
CA ALA A 32 10.79 -3.57 4.97
C ALA A 32 10.20 -2.23 4.49
N ALA A 33 8.96 -2.23 3.99
CA ALA A 33 8.24 -1.02 3.60
C ALA A 33 8.07 -0.06 4.79
N ALA A 34 7.63 -0.56 5.95
CA ALA A 34 7.48 0.24 7.16
C ALA A 34 8.83 0.84 7.61
N LYS A 35 9.88 0.02 7.65
CA LYS A 35 11.23 0.45 8.02
C LYS A 35 11.77 1.53 7.09
N ALA A 36 11.59 1.37 5.78
CA ALA A 36 12.04 2.34 4.79
C ALA A 36 11.29 3.67 4.92
N LEU A 37 9.99 3.64 5.20
CA LEU A 37 9.20 4.84 5.40
C LEU A 37 9.64 5.63 6.64
N LEU A 38 9.88 4.94 7.75
CA LEU A 38 10.41 5.57 8.96
C LEU A 38 11.78 6.22 8.71
N ALA A 39 12.64 5.56 7.94
CA ALA A 39 13.95 6.11 7.59
C ALA A 39 13.84 7.37 6.71
N GLU A 40 12.97 7.37 5.70
CA GLU A 40 12.74 8.52 4.81
C GLU A 40 12.28 9.78 5.57
N PHE A 41 11.43 9.60 6.58
CA PHE A 41 10.89 10.71 7.38
C PHE A 41 11.61 10.93 8.71
N GLY A 42 12.71 10.21 8.97
CA GLY A 42 13.51 10.36 10.19
C GLY A 42 12.75 10.01 11.48
N VAL A 43 11.70 9.19 11.40
CA VAL A 43 10.87 8.83 12.55
C VAL A 43 11.50 7.64 13.29
N PRO A 44 11.79 7.74 14.60
CA PRO A 44 12.37 6.63 15.35
C PRO A 44 11.43 5.42 15.41
N ALA A 45 11.94 4.23 15.12
CA ALA A 45 11.14 2.99 15.14
C ALA A 45 10.43 2.72 16.48
N ARG A 46 11.02 3.12 17.60
CA ARG A 46 10.45 2.95 18.95
C ARG A 46 9.52 4.10 19.39
N SER A 47 9.28 5.10 18.55
CA SER A 47 8.28 6.13 18.81
C SER A 47 6.87 5.59 18.63
N ASP A 48 5.86 6.30 19.13
CA ASP A 48 4.45 5.92 18.96
C ASP A 48 4.05 5.79 17.49
N LYS A 49 4.45 6.76 16.64
CA LYS A 49 4.26 6.70 15.18
C LYS A 49 4.96 5.48 14.56
N GLY A 50 6.18 5.19 15.01
CA GLY A 50 6.95 4.03 14.55
C GLY A 50 6.29 2.70 14.89
N GLN A 51 5.85 2.53 16.14
CA GLN A 51 5.16 1.32 16.58
C GLN A 51 3.80 1.15 15.90
N ALA A 52 3.04 2.24 15.72
CA ALA A 52 1.77 2.21 15.00
C ALA A 52 1.96 1.76 13.54
N LEU A 53 3.02 2.21 12.85
CA LEU A 53 3.29 1.80 11.48
C LEU A 53 3.62 0.30 11.38
N TYR A 54 4.47 -0.24 12.26
CA TYR A 54 4.77 -1.67 12.27
C TYR A 54 3.54 -2.52 12.62
N ALA A 55 2.73 -2.08 13.59
CA ALA A 55 1.49 -2.77 13.94
C ALA A 55 0.49 -2.76 12.77
N GLY A 56 0.37 -1.63 12.07
CA GLY A 56 -0.45 -1.52 10.86
C GLY A 56 0.06 -2.41 9.73
N ALA A 57 1.37 -2.46 9.51
CA ALA A 57 2.00 -3.31 8.50
C ALA A 57 1.75 -4.80 8.77
N GLU A 58 1.91 -5.24 10.02
CA GLU A 58 1.62 -6.61 10.44
C GLU A 58 0.13 -6.95 10.28
N ALA A 59 -0.78 -6.06 10.73
CA ALA A 59 -2.22 -6.26 10.55
C ALA A 59 -2.60 -6.39 9.08
N PHE A 60 -1.97 -5.59 8.22
CA PHE A 60 -2.21 -5.64 6.79
C PHE A 60 -1.69 -6.95 6.18
N TRP A 61 -0.47 -7.38 6.53
CA TRP A 61 0.06 -8.68 6.13
C TRP A 61 -0.88 -9.82 6.52
N GLN A 62 -1.27 -9.90 7.79
CA GLN A 62 -2.15 -10.97 8.30
C GLN A 62 -3.50 -11.00 7.58
N GLY A 63 -4.09 -9.83 7.31
CA GLY A 63 -5.34 -9.74 6.56
C GLY A 63 -5.19 -10.17 5.10
N MET A 64 -4.04 -9.91 4.47
CA MET A 64 -3.75 -10.37 3.11
C MET A 64 -3.51 -11.87 3.04
N ALA A 65 -2.69 -12.41 3.94
CA ALA A 65 -2.42 -13.84 4.04
C ALA A 65 -3.73 -14.62 4.23
N GLY A 66 -4.60 -14.20 5.17
CA GLY A 66 -5.90 -14.86 5.39
C GLY A 66 -6.86 -14.84 4.18
N ILE A 67 -6.59 -14.02 3.17
CA ILE A 67 -7.35 -13.94 1.92
C ILE A 67 -6.71 -14.79 0.82
N ALA A 68 -5.38 -14.78 0.72
CA ALA A 68 -4.66 -15.22 -0.47
C ALA A 68 -3.79 -16.47 -0.25
N ASP A 69 -3.15 -16.61 0.91
CA ASP A 69 -2.32 -17.76 1.27
C ASP A 69 -3.23 -19.00 1.44
N ARG A 70 -3.15 -19.93 0.49
CA ARG A 70 -4.07 -21.08 0.42
C ARG A 70 -3.49 -22.33 1.05
N ASP A 71 -2.18 -22.51 0.95
CA ASP A 71 -1.50 -23.69 1.49
C ASP A 71 -0.93 -23.46 2.89
N GLY A 72 -0.94 -22.22 3.38
CA GLY A 72 -0.56 -21.84 4.74
C GLY A 72 0.95 -21.78 4.94
N ASP A 73 1.74 -21.66 3.87
CA ASP A 73 3.21 -21.60 3.95
C ASP A 73 3.76 -20.21 4.35
N GLN A 74 2.86 -19.26 4.61
CA GLN A 74 3.17 -17.86 4.94
C GLN A 74 3.84 -17.08 3.81
N ARG A 75 3.59 -17.49 2.57
CA ARG A 75 4.00 -16.78 1.36
C ARG A 75 2.81 -16.70 0.44
N ILE A 76 2.69 -15.59 -0.28
CA ILE A 76 1.65 -15.45 -1.29
C ILE A 76 2.35 -15.43 -2.64
N THR A 77 2.24 -16.53 -3.36
CA THR A 77 2.75 -16.62 -4.73
C THR A 77 1.92 -15.74 -5.68
N ARG A 78 2.45 -15.49 -6.88
CA ARG A 78 1.69 -14.79 -7.93
C ARG A 78 0.37 -15.47 -8.27
N GLU A 79 0.37 -16.81 -8.28
CA GLU A 79 -0.82 -17.60 -8.58
C GLU A 79 -1.88 -17.44 -7.49
N GLU A 80 -1.48 -17.51 -6.22
CA GLU A 80 -2.37 -17.27 -5.08
C GLU A 80 -2.90 -15.84 -5.02
N PHE A 81 -2.06 -14.86 -5.36
CA PHE A 81 -2.49 -13.49 -5.48
C PHE A 81 -3.57 -13.31 -6.56
N VAL A 82 -3.37 -13.88 -7.75
CA VAL A 82 -4.34 -13.82 -8.86
C VAL A 82 -5.64 -14.54 -8.51
N THR A 83 -5.54 -15.77 -8.01
CA THR A 83 -6.72 -16.64 -7.79
C THR A 83 -7.47 -16.30 -6.49
N GLY A 84 -6.76 -15.82 -5.47
CA GLY A 84 -7.29 -15.48 -4.16
C GLY A 84 -7.58 -13.99 -3.99
N ALA A 85 -6.54 -13.15 -4.09
CA ALA A 85 -6.63 -11.73 -3.78
C ALA A 85 -7.41 -10.96 -4.87
N VAL A 86 -7.05 -11.07 -6.15
CA VAL A 86 -7.64 -10.25 -7.23
C VAL A 86 -9.16 -10.39 -7.31
N LYS A 87 -9.68 -11.62 -7.18
CA LYS A 87 -11.13 -11.84 -7.15
C LYS A 87 -11.78 -11.15 -5.94
N ARG A 88 -11.23 -11.31 -4.74
CA ARG A 88 -11.79 -10.68 -3.53
C ARG A 88 -11.65 -9.16 -3.53
N LEU A 89 -10.55 -8.64 -4.07
CA LEU A 89 -10.31 -7.22 -4.30
C LEU A 89 -11.40 -6.62 -5.20
N ARG A 90 -11.78 -7.35 -6.25
CA ARG A 90 -12.86 -6.95 -7.15
C ARG A 90 -14.23 -7.02 -6.48
N ASP A 91 -14.53 -8.13 -5.80
CA ASP A 91 -15.85 -8.37 -5.23
C ASP A 91 -16.13 -7.46 -4.02
N ASN A 92 -15.11 -7.13 -3.22
CA ASN A 92 -15.25 -6.36 -1.98
C ASN A 92 -14.07 -5.36 -1.77
N PRO A 93 -13.89 -4.37 -2.66
CA PRO A 93 -12.74 -3.47 -2.61
C PRO A 93 -12.67 -2.64 -1.33
N GLY A 94 -13.82 -2.21 -0.80
CA GLY A 94 -13.88 -1.49 0.47
C GLY A 94 -13.35 -2.33 1.64
N ARG A 95 -13.68 -3.62 1.69
CA ARG A 95 -13.22 -4.51 2.77
C ARG A 95 -11.70 -4.67 2.77
N PHE A 96 -11.08 -4.75 1.60
CA PHE A 96 -9.62 -4.80 1.52
C PHE A 96 -8.96 -3.49 1.94
N ALA A 97 -9.55 -2.35 1.56
CA ALA A 97 -9.08 -1.05 1.99
C ALA A 97 -9.18 -0.89 3.53
N GLU A 98 -10.22 -1.44 4.16
CA GLU A 98 -10.33 -1.48 5.63
C GLU A 98 -9.23 -2.32 6.28
N ILE A 99 -8.79 -3.42 5.65
CA ILE A 99 -7.65 -4.21 6.14
C ILE A 99 -6.37 -3.38 6.11
N ALA A 100 -6.17 -2.59 5.04
CA ALA A 100 -5.00 -1.73 4.89
C ALA A 100 -5.09 -0.41 5.70
N ARG A 101 -6.28 0.00 6.13
CA ARG A 101 -6.54 1.31 6.76
C ARG A 101 -5.58 1.61 7.94
N PRO A 102 -5.31 0.69 8.89
CA PRO A 102 -4.37 0.97 9.98
C PRO A 102 -2.97 1.31 9.50
N PHE A 103 -2.49 0.61 8.46
CA PHE A 103 -1.20 0.90 7.83
C PHE A 103 -1.21 2.26 7.11
N LEU A 104 -2.25 2.55 6.32
CA LEU A 104 -2.37 3.81 5.59
C LEU A 104 -2.46 5.02 6.53
N HIS A 105 -3.23 4.90 7.60
CA HIS A 105 -3.33 5.93 8.64
C HIS A 105 -1.97 6.19 9.31
N ALA A 106 -1.26 5.13 9.70
CA ALA A 106 0.06 5.28 10.32
C ALA A 106 1.11 5.82 9.33
N ALA A 107 1.05 5.47 8.05
CA ALA A 107 1.92 6.01 7.02
C ALA A 107 1.70 7.52 6.81
N LEU A 108 0.44 7.97 6.80
CA LEU A 108 0.10 9.40 6.79
C LEU A 108 0.68 10.10 8.02
N ALA A 109 0.48 9.55 9.21
CA ALA A 109 1.01 10.13 10.45
C ALA A 109 2.55 10.21 10.46
N VAL A 110 3.24 9.25 9.84
CA VAL A 110 4.71 9.29 9.70
C VAL A 110 5.16 10.40 8.74
N ALA A 111 4.44 10.59 7.64
CA ALA A 111 4.74 11.63 6.66
C ALA A 111 4.26 13.04 7.08
N ASP A 112 3.33 13.13 8.03
CA ASP A 112 2.81 14.35 8.62
C ASP A 112 3.82 14.95 9.61
N THR A 113 4.66 15.85 9.08
CA THR A 113 5.75 16.51 9.82
C THR A 113 5.31 17.75 10.58
N ASP A 114 4.21 18.41 10.17
CA ASP A 114 3.62 19.57 10.86
C ASP A 114 2.48 19.19 11.84
N ALA A 115 2.10 17.91 11.88
CA ALA A 115 1.10 17.32 12.77
C ALA A 115 -0.31 17.91 12.60
N ASP A 116 -0.66 18.30 11.37
CA ASP A 116 -2.00 18.85 11.05
C ASP A 116 -3.00 17.79 10.57
N GLY A 117 -2.57 16.52 10.52
CA GLY A 117 -3.38 15.37 10.14
C GLY A 117 -3.47 15.15 8.62
N ARG A 118 -2.78 15.95 7.81
CA ARG A 118 -2.72 15.78 6.36
C ARG A 118 -1.29 15.99 5.86
N ILE A 119 -1.00 15.51 4.65
CA ILE A 119 0.32 15.67 4.04
C ILE A 119 0.24 16.37 2.70
N GLY A 120 1.24 17.19 2.36
CA GLY A 120 1.27 17.84 1.04
C GLY A 120 1.53 16.82 -0.09
N SER A 121 1.27 17.23 -1.35
CA SER A 121 1.56 16.37 -2.52
C SER A 121 3.04 15.97 -2.62
N ALA A 122 3.95 16.84 -2.18
CA ALA A 122 5.39 16.53 -2.17
C ALA A 122 5.72 15.37 -1.22
N ASP A 123 5.24 15.41 0.02
CA ASP A 123 5.46 14.32 0.98
C ASP A 123 4.73 13.04 0.57
N THR A 124 3.54 13.15 -0.02
CA THR A 124 2.84 11.99 -0.60
C THR A 124 3.67 11.34 -1.71
N ALA A 125 4.28 12.12 -2.60
CA ALA A 125 5.18 11.59 -3.62
C ALA A 125 6.41 10.91 -2.99
N ARG A 126 6.95 11.44 -1.89
CA ARG A 126 8.05 10.79 -1.15
C ARG A 126 7.62 9.44 -0.57
N VAL A 127 6.44 9.35 0.03
CA VAL A 127 5.86 8.07 0.51
C VAL A 127 5.77 7.06 -0.63
N LEU A 128 5.21 7.45 -1.78
CA LEU A 128 5.07 6.56 -2.93
C LEU A 128 6.41 6.07 -3.48
N ARG A 129 7.44 6.92 -3.48
CA ARG A 129 8.80 6.52 -3.90
C ARG A 129 9.44 5.52 -2.95
N VAL A 130 9.21 5.65 -1.65
CA VAL A 130 9.63 4.63 -0.66
C VAL A 130 9.01 3.27 -1.02
N PHE A 131 7.74 3.26 -1.45
CA PHE A 131 7.06 2.07 -1.96
C PHE A 131 7.37 1.76 -3.43
N ARG A 132 8.53 2.21 -3.92
CA ARG A 132 9.10 1.91 -5.24
C ARG A 132 8.30 2.38 -6.44
N VAL A 133 7.39 3.33 -6.25
CA VAL A 133 6.73 4.00 -7.38
C VAL A 133 7.76 4.92 -8.08
N PRO A 134 7.94 4.83 -9.41
CA PRO A 134 8.85 5.71 -10.13
C PRO A 134 8.53 7.20 -9.92
N GLU A 135 9.55 8.05 -9.83
CA GLU A 135 9.45 9.49 -9.50
C GLU A 135 8.31 10.21 -10.24
N GLU A 136 8.24 10.07 -11.57
CA GLU A 136 7.22 10.74 -12.38
C GLU A 136 5.81 10.22 -12.05
N ALA A 137 5.66 8.91 -11.90
CA ALA A 137 4.38 8.29 -11.54
C ALA A 137 3.98 8.66 -10.10
N ALA A 138 4.93 8.78 -9.18
CA ALA A 138 4.69 9.18 -7.79
C ALA A 138 4.17 10.63 -7.72
N ARG A 139 4.76 11.56 -8.48
CA ARG A 139 4.26 12.94 -8.57
C ARG A 139 2.87 13.01 -9.17
N GLN A 140 2.61 12.28 -10.25
CA GLN A 140 1.29 12.24 -10.89
C GLN A 140 0.23 11.61 -9.96
N ALA A 141 0.57 10.52 -9.28
CA ALA A 141 -0.33 9.86 -8.33
C ALA A 141 -0.61 10.76 -7.12
N ALA A 142 0.39 11.43 -6.56
CA ALA A 142 0.20 12.38 -5.47
C ALA A 142 -0.72 13.54 -5.89
N ALA A 143 -0.55 14.11 -7.08
CA ALA A 143 -1.44 15.14 -7.58
C ALA A 143 -2.87 14.63 -7.82
N ALA A 144 -3.05 13.37 -8.22
CA ALA A 144 -4.36 12.76 -8.42
C ALA A 144 -5.06 12.31 -7.12
N LEU A 145 -4.31 12.23 -6.02
CA LEU A 145 -4.86 11.88 -4.70
C LEU A 145 -5.55 13.07 -4.03
N ASP A 146 -5.09 14.29 -4.29
CA ASP A 146 -5.73 15.54 -3.87
C ASP A 146 -6.99 15.78 -4.71
N THR A 147 -8.12 15.28 -4.22
CA THR A 147 -9.38 15.23 -4.99
C THR A 147 -10.25 16.46 -4.79
N ASP A 148 -10.05 17.19 -3.69
CA ASP A 148 -10.75 18.45 -3.43
C ASP A 148 -9.92 19.70 -3.80
N GLY A 149 -8.64 19.52 -4.11
CA GLY A 149 -7.74 20.56 -4.61
C GLY A 149 -7.26 21.51 -3.52
N ASP A 150 -7.30 21.10 -2.26
CA ASP A 150 -6.82 21.91 -1.13
C ASP A 150 -5.30 21.86 -0.92
N GLY A 151 -4.60 21.02 -1.70
CA GLY A 151 -3.15 20.83 -1.65
C GLY A 151 -2.69 19.91 -0.51
N ARG A 152 -3.63 19.31 0.23
CA ARG A 152 -3.38 18.41 1.36
C ARG A 152 -4.06 17.07 1.07
N ILE A 153 -3.40 16.00 1.49
CA ILE A 153 -3.84 14.63 1.23
C ILE A 153 -4.08 13.94 2.57
N GLY A 154 -5.30 13.45 2.75
CA GLY A 154 -5.76 12.82 3.99
C GLY A 154 -6.22 11.37 3.81
N GLU A 155 -6.57 10.74 4.94
CA GLU A 155 -7.06 9.36 4.95
C GLU A 155 -8.34 9.17 4.12
N ALA A 156 -9.20 10.18 4.11
CA ALA A 156 -10.45 10.20 3.33
C ALA A 156 -10.21 10.06 1.82
N GLU A 157 -9.02 10.39 1.33
CA GLU A 157 -8.64 10.33 -0.08
C GLU A 157 -7.78 9.11 -0.38
N VAL A 158 -6.83 8.81 0.50
CA VAL A 158 -5.89 7.69 0.34
C VAL A 158 -6.60 6.34 0.40
N VAL A 159 -7.49 6.12 1.37
CA VAL A 159 -8.17 4.82 1.53
C VAL A 159 -9.02 4.44 0.32
N PRO A 160 -9.92 5.31 -0.21
CA PRO A 160 -10.67 4.95 -1.42
C PRO A 160 -9.78 4.88 -2.66
N ALA A 161 -8.70 5.68 -2.76
CA ALA A 161 -7.75 5.56 -3.87
C ALA A 161 -7.01 4.23 -3.86
N PHE A 162 -6.60 3.76 -2.68
CA PHE A 162 -6.01 2.45 -2.47
C PHE A 162 -6.96 1.34 -2.94
N ALA A 163 -8.23 1.39 -2.52
CA ALA A 163 -9.27 0.46 -2.97
C ALA A 163 -9.38 0.42 -4.50
N ARG A 164 -9.44 1.60 -5.15
CA ARG A 164 -9.52 1.73 -6.62
C ARG A 164 -8.28 1.16 -7.31
N TYR A 165 -7.08 1.40 -6.79
CA TYR A 165 -5.83 0.95 -7.42
C TYR A 165 -5.71 -0.58 -7.48
N PHE A 166 -6.12 -1.26 -6.40
CA PHE A 166 -6.10 -2.72 -6.28
C PHE A 166 -7.32 -3.40 -6.92
N THR A 167 -8.35 -2.63 -7.30
CA THR A 167 -9.45 -3.13 -8.12
C THR A 167 -9.03 -3.11 -9.59
N VAL A 168 -8.59 -4.27 -10.13
CA VAL A 168 -8.20 -4.38 -11.54
C VAL A 168 -9.44 -4.60 -12.42
N PRO A 169 -9.83 -3.64 -13.28
CA PRO A 169 -10.91 -3.84 -14.24
C PRO A 169 -10.49 -4.85 -15.31
N GLU A 170 -11.47 -5.59 -15.86
CA GLU A 170 -11.27 -6.49 -17.00
C GLU A 170 -10.99 -5.72 -18.30
#